data_AF-A0A1F8AZI9-F1
#
_entry.id   AF-A0A1F8AZI9-F1
#
_cell.length_a   1.000
_cell.length_b   1.000
_cell.length_c   1.000
_cell.angle_alpha   90.00
_cell.angle_beta   90.00
_cell.angle_gamma   90.00
#
_symmetry.space_group_name_H-M   'P 1'
#
loop_
_entity.id
_entity.type
_entity.pdbx_description
1 polymer ?
#
loop_
_entity_poly.entity_id
_entity_poly.type
_entity_poly.pdbx_seq_one_letter_code
_entity_poly.pdbx_strand_id
1 'polypeptide(L)'
;MSPELQSFSKEIGSRLQTADTLDQVKSQLLILVGEYKRAHPQTEIWFITGIIAADGPDYKQRNRERLRNYGYTIREKMGLVAFSAVDVFDSSLLDRIKQNGNTSSDFTPMWCEFISQAGPLLAGIILTPRWAISGGCTKEVDTVKRMGGRILDLEDILLKALVSERNNPHN
;
A
#
# COMPACT_ATOMS: atom_id res chain seq x y z
N MET A 1 12.98 -17.16 -5.69
CA MET A 1 12.05 -16.21 -5.04
C MET A 1 12.07 -16.53 -3.55
N SER A 2 12.33 -15.55 -2.66
CA SER A 2 12.32 -15.87 -1.23
C SER A 2 10.86 -16.08 -0.78
N PRO A 3 10.55 -17.14 -0.01
CA PRO A 3 9.20 -17.41 0.47
C PRO A 3 8.58 -16.25 1.28
N GLU A 4 9.42 -15.38 1.87
CA GLU A 4 8.98 -14.32 2.78
C GLU A 4 8.22 -13.18 2.09
N LEU A 5 8.53 -12.88 0.82
CA LEU A 5 7.91 -11.78 0.06
C LEU A 5 6.46 -12.08 -0.36
N GLN A 6 6.15 -13.34 -0.67
CA GLN A 6 4.77 -13.75 -0.96
C GLN A 6 3.91 -13.86 0.30
N SER A 7 4.51 -13.93 1.49
CA SER A 7 3.80 -14.17 2.74
C SER A 7 2.98 -12.96 3.18
N PHE A 8 3.57 -11.77 3.20
CA PHE A 8 2.96 -10.59 3.81
C PHE A 8 1.63 -10.15 3.14
N SER A 9 1.59 -10.03 1.81
CA SER A 9 0.38 -9.61 1.11
C SER A 9 -0.74 -10.66 1.16
N LYS A 10 -0.40 -11.95 1.24
CA LYS A 10 -1.39 -13.03 1.40
C LYS A 10 -1.95 -13.03 2.83
N GLU A 11 -1.10 -12.79 3.82
CA GLU A 11 -1.49 -12.71 5.23
C GLU A 11 -2.48 -11.57 5.49
N ILE A 12 -2.31 -10.41 4.83
CA ILE A 12 -3.27 -9.29 4.86
C ILE A 12 -4.68 -9.81 4.54
N GLY A 13 -4.85 -10.46 3.38
CA GLY A 13 -6.14 -10.95 2.93
C GLY A 13 -6.78 -11.96 3.89
N SER A 14 -5.99 -12.91 4.42
CA SER A 14 -6.50 -13.90 5.39
C SER A 14 -6.91 -13.28 6.72
N ARG A 15 -6.18 -12.27 7.20
CA ARG A 15 -6.38 -11.75 8.55
C ARG A 15 -7.60 -10.84 8.64
N LEU A 16 -7.88 -10.12 7.55
CA LEU A 16 -8.95 -9.14 7.47
C LEU A 16 -10.33 -9.75 7.14
N GLN A 17 -10.42 -11.07 6.96
CA GLN A 17 -11.68 -11.74 6.59
C GLN A 17 -12.81 -11.49 7.60
N THR A 18 -12.47 -11.35 8.87
CA THR A 18 -13.43 -11.16 9.98
C THR A 18 -13.63 -9.69 10.37
N ALA A 19 -12.99 -8.75 9.68
CA ALA A 19 -13.18 -7.33 9.95
C ALA A 19 -14.49 -6.81 9.34
N ASP A 20 -15.25 -6.06 10.13
CA ASP A 20 -16.54 -5.46 9.78
C ASP A 20 -16.52 -3.94 9.84
N THR A 21 -15.53 -3.33 10.49
CA THR A 21 -15.38 -1.87 10.59
C THR A 21 -14.01 -1.40 10.13
N LEU A 22 -13.90 -0.14 9.70
CA LEU A 22 -12.62 0.47 9.36
C LEU A 22 -11.61 0.43 10.53
N ASP A 23 -12.09 0.58 11.77
CA ASP A 23 -11.25 0.49 12.96
C ASP A 23 -10.72 -0.93 13.20
N GLN A 24 -11.51 -1.96 12.94
CA GLN A 24 -11.04 -3.35 13.00
C GLN A 24 -10.01 -3.62 11.92
N VAL A 25 -10.24 -3.15 10.69
CA VAL A 25 -9.26 -3.26 9.60
C VAL A 25 -7.94 -2.60 9.99
N LYS A 26 -7.99 -1.34 10.45
CA LYS A 26 -6.82 -0.58 10.92
C LYS A 26 -6.08 -1.32 12.02
N SER A 27 -6.79 -1.80 13.04
CA SER A 27 -6.21 -2.48 14.20
C SER A 27 -5.54 -3.80 13.81
N GLN A 28 -6.20 -4.63 13.00
CA GLN A 28 -5.64 -5.89 12.53
C GLN A 28 -4.44 -5.67 11.61
N LEU A 29 -4.46 -4.63 10.76
CA LEU A 29 -3.34 -4.28 9.91
C LEU A 29 -2.13 -3.79 10.72
N LEU A 30 -2.34 -2.99 11.77
CA LEU A 30 -1.27 -2.57 12.70
C LEU A 30 -0.62 -3.78 13.39
N ILE A 31 -1.44 -4.73 13.86
CA ILE A 31 -0.95 -5.96 14.50
C ILE A 31 -0.12 -6.76 13.49
N LEU A 32 -0.61 -6.93 12.26
CA LEU A 32 0.10 -7.67 11.21
C LEU A 32 1.45 -7.04 10.86
N VAL A 33 1.49 -5.73 10.63
CA VAL A 33 2.74 -5.00 10.37
C VAL A 33 3.72 -5.13 11.54
N GLY A 34 3.22 -5.03 12.78
CA GLY A 34 4.04 -5.19 13.98
C GLY A 34 4.59 -6.60 14.14
N GLU A 35 3.79 -7.64 13.92
CA GLU A 35 4.23 -9.03 13.94
C GLU A 35 5.27 -9.32 12.86
N TYR A 36 5.02 -8.88 11.62
CA TYR A 36 5.96 -9.06 10.52
C TYR A 36 7.28 -8.36 10.80
N LYS A 37 7.25 -7.11 11.29
CA LYS A 37 8.46 -6.37 11.64
C LYS A 37 9.23 -7.00 12.80
N ARG A 38 8.55 -7.61 13.78
CA ARG A 38 9.22 -8.37 14.86
C ARG A 38 9.88 -9.65 14.35
N ALA A 39 9.23 -10.37 13.43
CA ALA A 39 9.79 -11.58 12.82
C ALA A 39 10.94 -11.26 11.84
N HIS A 40 10.88 -10.10 11.18
CA HIS A 40 11.85 -9.66 10.19
C HIS A 40 12.37 -8.23 10.48
N PRO A 41 13.17 -8.02 11.56
CA PRO A 41 13.55 -6.68 12.02
C PRO A 41 14.24 -5.80 10.98
N GLN A 42 15.03 -6.41 10.09
CA GLN A 42 15.78 -5.71 9.04
C GLN A 42 14.95 -5.43 7.78
N THR A 43 13.73 -5.96 7.67
CA THR A 43 12.93 -5.83 6.45
C THR A 43 12.20 -4.50 6.42
N GLU A 44 12.28 -3.80 5.30
CA GLU A 44 11.59 -2.55 5.05
C GLU A 44 10.19 -2.81 4.51
N ILE A 45 9.16 -2.27 5.18
CA ILE A 45 7.76 -2.41 4.77
C ILE A 45 7.29 -1.08 4.19
N TRP A 46 6.83 -1.09 2.94
CA TRP A 46 6.42 0.11 2.21
C TRP A 46 4.90 0.17 2.02
N PHE A 47 4.33 1.36 2.20
CA PHE A 47 2.96 1.64 1.78
C PHE A 47 2.95 2.20 0.35
N ILE A 48 2.08 1.69 -0.52
CA ILE A 48 1.94 2.15 -1.90
C ILE A 48 0.66 2.97 -1.99
N THR A 49 0.80 4.25 -2.30
CA THR A 49 -0.36 5.12 -2.53
C THR A 49 -0.67 5.23 -4.02
N GLY A 50 -1.96 5.22 -4.35
CA GLY A 50 -2.41 5.40 -5.71
C GLY A 50 -3.87 5.78 -5.82
N ILE A 51 -4.19 6.37 -6.96
CA ILE A 51 -5.54 6.80 -7.29
C ILE A 51 -6.46 5.58 -7.33
N ILE A 52 -7.61 5.67 -6.68
CA ILE A 52 -8.75 4.76 -6.87
C ILE A 52 -9.92 5.52 -7.47
N ALA A 53 -10.40 6.57 -6.78
CA ALA A 53 -11.65 7.26 -7.14
C ALA A 53 -11.46 8.68 -7.73
N ALA A 54 -10.25 9.22 -7.76
CA ALA A 54 -10.02 10.63 -8.15
C ALA A 54 -10.34 10.92 -9.63
N ASP A 55 -10.22 9.92 -10.51
CA ASP A 55 -10.60 10.05 -11.94
C ASP A 55 -12.12 9.94 -12.17
N GLY A 56 -12.93 9.79 -11.11
CA GLY A 56 -14.37 9.59 -11.21
C GLY A 56 -14.80 8.13 -11.05
N PRO A 57 -16.12 7.87 -10.98
CA PRO A 57 -16.67 6.55 -10.67
C PRO A 57 -16.35 5.48 -11.72
N ASP A 58 -16.35 5.85 -13.01
CA ASP A 58 -16.19 4.92 -14.14
C ASP A 58 -14.78 4.34 -14.22
N TYR A 59 -13.80 4.99 -13.60
CA TYR A 59 -12.39 4.59 -13.63
C TYR A 59 -11.97 3.78 -12.40
N LYS A 60 -12.85 3.60 -11.40
CA LYS A 60 -12.49 2.95 -10.12
C LYS A 60 -11.90 1.56 -10.30
N GLN A 61 -12.52 0.72 -11.14
CA GLN A 61 -12.04 -0.64 -11.36
C GLN A 61 -10.69 -0.66 -12.07
N ARG A 62 -10.56 0.10 -13.17
CA ARG A 62 -9.29 0.25 -13.90
C ARG A 62 -8.17 0.76 -12.99
N ASN A 63 -8.47 1.72 -12.12
CA ASN A 63 -7.51 2.29 -11.19
C ASN A 63 -7.07 1.29 -10.12
N ARG A 64 -8.00 0.46 -9.60
CA ARG A 64 -7.68 -0.64 -8.69
C ARG A 64 -6.77 -1.68 -9.35
N GLU A 65 -7.05 -2.07 -10.59
CA GLU A 65 -6.22 -3.00 -11.36
C GLU A 65 -4.83 -2.43 -11.61
N ARG A 66 -4.75 -1.15 -11.99
CA ARG A 66 -3.47 -0.45 -12.18
C ARG A 66 -2.65 -0.44 -10.90
N LEU A 67 -3.26 -0.12 -9.75
CA LEU A 67 -2.59 -0.14 -8.46
C LEU A 67 -2.12 -1.55 -8.08
N ARG A 68 -2.93 -2.58 -8.35
CA ARG A 68 -2.54 -3.99 -8.15
C ARG A 68 -1.32 -4.36 -8.99
N ASN A 69 -1.26 -3.93 -10.24
CA ASN A 69 -0.12 -4.18 -11.13
C ASN A 69 1.15 -3.46 -10.67
N TYR A 70 1.03 -2.23 -10.14
CA TYR A 70 2.16 -1.56 -9.50
C TYR A 70 2.65 -2.32 -8.27
N GLY A 71 1.72 -2.76 -7.40
CA GLY A 71 2.06 -3.59 -6.23
C GLY A 71 2.79 -4.87 -6.63
N TYR A 72 2.30 -5.58 -7.65
CA TYR A 72 2.97 -6.75 -8.21
C TYR A 72 4.39 -6.42 -8.71
N THR A 73 4.54 -5.34 -9.47
CA THR A 73 5.84 -4.92 -10.01
C THR A 73 6.84 -4.61 -8.89
N ILE A 74 6.41 -3.86 -7.88
CA ILE A 74 7.25 -3.50 -6.73
C ILE A 74 7.70 -4.74 -5.95
N ARG A 75 6.77 -5.68 -5.71
CA ARG A 75 7.07 -6.90 -4.94
C ARG A 75 7.95 -7.87 -5.72
N GLU A 76 7.58 -8.19 -6.96
CA GLU A 76 8.22 -9.25 -7.73
C GLU A 76 9.49 -8.79 -8.43
N LYS A 77 9.47 -7.61 -9.06
CA LYS A 77 10.63 -7.14 -9.83
C LYS A 77 11.67 -6.44 -8.97
N MET A 78 11.25 -5.78 -7.89
CA MET A 78 12.17 -5.04 -7.03
C MET A 78 12.46 -5.72 -5.70
N GLY A 79 11.75 -6.81 -5.36
CA GLY A 79 11.96 -7.53 -4.12
C GLY A 79 11.61 -6.75 -2.85
N LEU A 80 10.74 -5.73 -2.95
CA LEU A 80 10.32 -4.94 -1.79
C LEU A 80 9.09 -5.53 -1.12
N VAL A 81 9.07 -5.55 0.22
CA VAL A 81 7.83 -5.81 0.98
C VAL A 81 6.98 -4.55 0.95
N ALA A 82 5.87 -4.61 0.22
CA ALA A 82 5.01 -3.46 0.03
C ALA A 82 3.53 -3.86 -0.09
N PHE A 83 2.64 -2.97 0.35
CA PHE A 83 1.20 -3.17 0.27
C PHE A 83 0.46 -1.87 -0.03
N SER A 84 -0.76 -1.99 -0.52
CA SER A 84 -1.62 -0.90 -0.96
C SER A 84 -3.06 -1.11 -0.49
N ALA A 85 -3.91 -0.12 -0.74
CA ALA A 85 -5.32 -0.23 -0.40
C ALA A 85 -6.05 -1.39 -1.11
N VAL A 86 -5.59 -1.85 -2.28
CA VAL A 86 -6.20 -3.00 -2.98
C VAL A 86 -5.71 -4.35 -2.47
N ASP A 87 -4.62 -4.39 -1.70
CA ASP A 87 -4.17 -5.59 -1.00
C ASP A 87 -4.97 -5.78 0.31
N VAL A 88 -5.42 -4.68 0.91
CA VAL A 88 -6.23 -4.66 2.15
C VAL A 88 -7.71 -4.82 1.87
N PHE A 89 -8.28 -4.07 0.92
CA PHE A 89 -9.71 -4.07 0.63
C PHE A 89 -10.02 -4.83 -0.65
N ASP A 90 -10.18 -6.15 -0.52
CA ASP A 90 -10.86 -6.93 -1.55
C ASP A 90 -12.32 -6.47 -1.73
N SER A 91 -12.99 -6.95 -2.78
CA SER A 91 -14.37 -6.52 -3.07
C SER A 91 -15.33 -6.87 -1.93
N SER A 92 -15.20 -8.06 -1.33
CA SER A 92 -16.08 -8.56 -0.29
C SER A 92 -15.98 -7.74 1.00
N LEU A 93 -14.75 -7.47 1.46
CA LEU A 93 -14.50 -6.62 2.63
C LEU A 93 -14.95 -5.18 2.36
N LEU A 94 -14.65 -4.64 1.18
CA LEU A 94 -15.07 -3.28 0.84
C LEU A 94 -16.59 -3.12 0.89
N ASP A 95 -17.32 -4.08 0.33
CA ASP A 95 -18.78 -4.04 0.29
C ASP A 95 -19.36 -4.16 1.71
N ARG A 96 -18.82 -5.06 2.54
CA ARG A 96 -19.23 -5.21 3.94
C ARG A 96 -18.99 -3.93 4.76
N ILE A 97 -17.82 -3.33 4.64
CA ILE A 97 -17.48 -2.06 5.31
C ILE A 97 -18.46 -0.95 4.90
N LYS A 98 -18.81 -0.86 3.61
CA LYS A 98 -19.79 0.12 3.12
C LYS A 98 -21.21 -0.15 3.60
N GLN A 99 -21.62 -1.42 3.67
CA GLN A 99 -22.92 -1.82 4.21
C GLN A 99 -23.08 -1.41 5.68
N ASN A 100 -21.98 -1.33 6.42
CA ASN A 100 -21.93 -0.82 7.79
C ASN A 100 -21.90 0.72 7.90
N GLY A 101 -22.19 1.43 6.81
CA GLY A 101 -22.40 2.88 6.80
C GLY A 101 -21.16 3.71 6.44
N ASN A 102 -20.01 3.08 6.19
CA ASN A 102 -18.82 3.81 5.76
C ASN A 102 -18.93 4.31 4.32
N THR A 103 -18.51 5.55 4.12
CA THR A 103 -18.47 6.25 2.84
C THR A 103 -17.04 6.34 2.32
N SER A 104 -16.87 6.78 1.07
CA SER A 104 -15.53 6.92 0.48
C SER A 104 -14.65 7.95 1.23
N SER A 105 -15.26 8.93 1.91
CA SER A 105 -14.51 9.93 2.69
C SER A 105 -13.90 9.38 3.97
N ASP A 106 -14.37 8.23 4.47
CA ASP A 106 -13.91 7.67 5.76
C ASP A 106 -12.60 6.87 5.61
N PHE A 107 -12.30 6.41 4.40
CA PHE A 107 -11.09 5.62 4.14
C PHE A 107 -9.81 6.44 4.26
N THR A 108 -9.81 7.70 3.82
CA THR A 108 -8.61 8.56 3.90
C THR A 108 -8.19 8.86 5.35
N PRO A 109 -9.11 9.27 6.26
CA PRO A 109 -8.79 9.36 7.69
C PRO A 109 -8.21 8.07 8.25
N MET A 110 -8.84 6.92 7.97
CA MET A 110 -8.35 5.61 8.43
C MET A 110 -6.91 5.35 7.97
N TRP A 111 -6.59 5.59 6.68
CA TRP A 111 -5.23 5.43 6.17
C TRP A 111 -4.23 6.38 6.82
N CYS A 112 -4.59 7.64 7.01
CA CYS A 112 -3.71 8.62 7.67
C CYS A 112 -3.45 8.24 9.14
N GLU A 113 -4.47 7.76 9.86
CA GLU A 113 -4.31 7.26 11.23
C GLU A 113 -3.44 6.01 11.26
N PHE A 114 -3.69 5.05 10.36
CA PHE A 114 -2.88 3.86 10.22
C PHE A 114 -1.40 4.20 9.98
N ILE A 115 -1.11 5.05 8.99
CA ILE A 115 0.26 5.48 8.67
C ILE A 115 0.92 6.16 9.87
N SER A 116 0.18 7.04 10.56
CA SER A 116 0.71 7.74 11.74
C SER A 116 1.10 6.78 12.87
N GLN A 117 0.27 5.75 13.11
CA GLN A 117 0.52 4.75 14.17
C GLN A 117 1.55 3.70 13.75
N ALA A 118 1.53 3.27 12.49
CA ALA A 118 2.46 2.32 11.93
C ALA A 118 3.83 2.94 11.62
N GLY A 119 3.97 4.27 11.75
CA GLY A 119 5.11 5.02 11.24
C GLY A 119 6.49 4.44 11.61
N PRO A 120 6.77 4.09 12.87
CA PRO A 120 8.03 3.46 13.26
C PRO A 120 8.30 2.09 12.63
N LEU A 121 7.25 1.43 12.11
CA LEU A 121 7.30 0.12 11.48
C LEU A 121 7.37 0.20 9.95
N LEU A 122 6.97 1.33 9.37
CA LEU A 122 6.99 1.58 7.93
C LEU A 122 8.30 2.24 7.51
N ALA A 123 8.81 1.79 6.37
CA ALA A 123 9.97 2.36 5.69
C ALA A 123 9.67 3.73 5.07
N GLY A 124 8.40 3.94 4.68
CA GLY A 124 7.95 5.11 3.95
C GLY A 124 6.80 4.79 3.01
N ILE A 125 6.67 5.62 1.97
CA ILE A 125 5.62 5.52 0.95
C ILE A 125 6.20 5.50 -0.45
N ILE A 126 5.59 4.70 -1.31
CA ILE A 126 5.87 4.63 -2.75
C ILE A 126 4.72 5.33 -3.48
N LEU A 127 5.08 6.32 -4.28
CA LEU A 127 4.17 7.14 -5.07
C LEU A 127 3.95 6.50 -6.44
N THR A 128 2.70 6.26 -6.79
CA THR A 128 2.36 5.76 -8.14
C THR A 128 2.09 6.91 -9.11
N PRO A 129 2.20 6.70 -10.43
CA PRO A 129 1.95 7.74 -11.42
C PRO A 129 0.61 8.47 -11.23
N ARG A 130 0.66 9.80 -11.30
CA ARG A 130 -0.47 10.72 -11.10
C ARG A 130 -1.02 10.80 -9.66
N TRP A 131 -0.38 10.20 -8.65
CA TRP A 131 -0.89 10.19 -7.26
C TRP A 131 -1.37 11.57 -6.76
N ALA A 132 -0.69 12.65 -7.14
CA ALA A 132 -0.94 14.02 -6.69
C ALA A 132 -2.33 14.57 -7.07
N ILE A 133 -3.03 13.99 -8.04
CA ILE A 133 -4.40 14.41 -8.38
C ILE A 133 -5.41 13.98 -7.31
N SER A 134 -5.05 13.01 -6.47
CA SER A 134 -5.90 12.48 -5.40
C SER A 134 -5.62 13.23 -4.11
N GLY A 135 -6.64 13.94 -3.59
CA GLY A 135 -6.56 14.57 -2.26
C GLY A 135 -6.31 13.55 -1.14
N GLY A 136 -6.77 12.31 -1.31
CA GLY A 136 -6.49 11.20 -0.38
C GLY A 136 -5.00 10.83 -0.36
N CYS A 137 -4.42 10.61 -1.55
CA CYS A 137 -2.99 10.31 -1.68
C CYS A 137 -2.13 11.45 -1.14
N THR A 138 -2.53 12.70 -1.39
CA THR A 138 -1.83 13.88 -0.87
C THR A 138 -1.78 13.90 0.66
N LYS A 139 -2.91 13.62 1.32
CA LYS A 139 -2.97 13.54 2.79
C LYS A 139 -2.15 12.39 3.36
N GLU A 140 -2.12 11.24 2.68
CA GLU A 140 -1.27 10.11 3.05
C GLU A 140 0.22 10.49 2.96
N VAL A 141 0.63 11.12 1.85
CA VAL A 141 2.02 11.60 1.65
C VAL A 141 2.40 12.63 2.69
N ASP A 142 1.55 13.60 2.99
CA ASP A 142 1.83 14.62 4.00
C ASP A 142 1.90 14.02 5.41
N THR A 143 1.14 12.95 5.67
CA THR A 143 1.26 12.19 6.91
C THR A 143 2.62 11.50 7.01
N VAL A 144 3.09 10.87 5.94
CA VAL A 144 4.43 10.25 5.89
C VAL A 144 5.54 11.29 6.05
N LYS A 145 5.40 12.47 5.44
CA LYS A 145 6.36 13.58 5.64
C LYS A 145 6.44 14.01 7.10
N ARG A 146 5.29 14.18 7.77
CA ARG A 146 5.24 14.63 9.18
C ARG A 146 5.92 13.64 10.14
N MET A 147 5.88 12.35 9.84
CA MET A 147 6.58 11.32 10.62
C MET A 147 8.05 11.13 10.22
N GLY A 148 8.57 11.90 9.24
CA GLY A 148 9.94 11.76 8.74
C GLY A 148 10.18 10.49 7.92
N GLY A 149 9.13 9.87 7.38
CA GLY A 149 9.23 8.68 6.54
C GLY A 149 9.79 8.98 5.15
N ARG A 150 10.38 7.97 4.50
CA ARG A 150 10.91 8.13 3.14
C ARG A 150 9.79 8.19 2.11
N ILE A 151 10.09 8.84 0.99
CA ILE A 151 9.21 8.95 -0.17
C ILE A 151 9.99 8.47 -1.36
N LEU A 152 9.44 7.50 -2.09
CA LEU A 152 9.99 7.02 -3.34
C LEU A 152 8.98 7.22 -4.47
N ASP A 153 9.43 7.75 -5.60
CA ASP A 153 8.62 7.81 -6.81
C ASP A 153 8.82 6.54 -7.65
N LEU A 154 7.72 5.85 -7.98
CA LEU A 154 7.78 4.62 -8.75
C LEU A 154 8.38 4.84 -10.15
N GLU A 155 8.13 5.99 -10.80
CA GLU A 155 8.67 6.27 -12.13
C GLU A 155 10.20 6.40 -12.08
N ASP A 156 10.72 7.10 -11.06
CA ASP A 156 12.16 7.24 -10.83
C ASP A 156 12.83 5.90 -10.54
N ILE A 157 12.18 5.06 -9.74
CA ILE A 157 12.66 3.72 -9.41
C ILE A 157 12.75 2.86 -10.68
N LEU A 158 11.68 2.82 -11.48
CA LEU A 158 11.61 1.99 -12.69
C LEU A 158 12.63 2.47 -13.72
N LEU A 159 12.82 3.78 -13.86
CA LEU A 159 13.83 4.36 -14.75
C LEU A 159 15.25 3.90 -14.33
N LYS A 160 15.56 3.96 -13.04
CA LYS A 160 16.86 3.52 -12.50
C LYS A 160 17.10 2.03 -12.73
N ALA A 161 16.08 1.19 -12.54
CA ALA A 161 16.18 -0.25 -12.80
C ALA A 161 16.50 -0.53 -14.28
N LEU A 162 15.79 0.12 -15.21
CA LEU A 162 16.02 -0.03 -16.66
C LEU A 162 17.41 0.43 -17.09
N VAL A 163 17.92 1.53 -16.52
CA VAL A 163 19.28 2.01 -16.80
C VAL A 163 20.33 1.04 -16.24
N SER A 164 20.10 0.46 -15.06
CA SER A 164 20.99 -0.52 -14.46
C SER A 164 21.08 -1.82 -15.27
N GLU A 165 19.96 -2.32 -15.80
CA GLU A 165 19.92 -3.50 -16.67
C GLU A 165 20.66 -3.25 -17.99
N ARG A 166 20.51 -2.07 -18.59
CA ARG A 166 21.27 -1.68 -19.80
C ARG A 166 22.77 -1.61 -19.56
N ASN A 167 23.18 -1.16 -18.38
CA ASN A 167 24.60 -1.00 -18.04
C ASN A 167 25.26 -2.29 -17.54
N ASN A 168 24.51 -3.38 -17.34
CA ASN A 168 25.05 -4.64 -16.87
C ASN A 168 24.39 -5.85 -17.60
N PRO A 169 24.65 -6.03 -18.91
CA PRO A 169 23.96 -7.02 -19.76
C PRO A 169 24.37 -8.49 -19.53
N HIS A 170 25.08 -8.80 -18.43
CA HIS A 170 25.68 -10.11 -18.16
C HIS A 170 25.28 -10.74 -16.83
N ASN A 171 24.11 -10.39 -16.29
CA ASN A 171 23.44 -11.18 -15.24
C ASN A 171 22.21 -11.89 -15.79
#